data_AF-A0A564JNV8-F1
#
_entry.id   AF-A0A564JNV8-F1
#
_cell.length_a   1.000
_cell.length_b   1.000
_cell.length_c   1.000
_cell.angle_alpha   90.00
_cell.angle_beta   90.00
_cell.angle_gamma   90.00
#
_symmetry.space_group_name_H-M   'P 1'
#
loop_
_entity.id
_entity.type
_entity.pdbx_description
1 polymer ?
#
loop_
_entity_poly.entity_id
_entity_poly.type
_entity_poly.pdbx_seq_one_letter_code
_entity_poly.pdbx_strand_id
1 'polypeptide(L)'
;MLRDFLMVEKEDRLVEQRMASSEKANPADVTEWIIVNKNGDKKGRVALFNQFTTRRSYCVNYRITQFDNSGNVVVDRLAESL
;
A
#
# COMPACT_ATOMS: atom_id res chain seq x y z
N MET A 1 10.68 -18.19 5.90
CA MET A 1 11.77 -17.32 5.41
C MET A 1 11.17 -15.94 5.26
N LEU A 2 11.63 -14.95 6.04
CA LEU A 2 11.28 -13.55 5.79
C LEU A 2 11.72 -13.25 4.36
N ARG A 3 10.79 -12.92 3.47
CA ARG A 3 11.18 -12.38 2.17
C ARG A 3 11.35 -10.89 2.40
N ASP A 4 12.58 -10.40 2.23
CA ASP A 4 12.89 -8.97 2.34
C ASP A 4 12.18 -8.13 1.28
N PHE A 5 11.58 -8.79 0.27
CA PHE A 5 10.84 -8.14 -0.80
C PHE A 5 9.71 -9.03 -1.33
N LEU A 6 8.60 -8.41 -1.73
CA LEU A 6 7.54 -9.07 -2.48
C LEU A 6 7.85 -8.94 -3.98
N MET A 7 8.12 -10.07 -4.63
CA MET A 7 8.36 -10.12 -6.08
C MET A 7 7.08 -9.78 -6.85
N VAL A 8 7.10 -8.67 -7.58
CA VAL A 8 6.02 -8.23 -8.48
C VAL A 8 6.40 -8.60 -9.91
N GLU A 9 5.50 -9.31 -10.59
CA GLU A 9 5.66 -9.75 -11.98
C GLU A 9 4.89 -8.83 -12.92
N LYS A 10 5.22 -8.87 -14.22
CA LYS A 10 4.60 -8.00 -15.22
C LYS A 10 3.09 -8.21 -15.35
N GLU A 11 2.64 -9.44 -15.12
CA GLU A 11 1.24 -9.84 -15.22
C GLU A 11 0.45 -9.55 -13.94
N ASP A 12 1.14 -9.18 -12.86
CA ASP A 12 0.48 -8.76 -11.62
C ASP A 12 -0.27 -7.44 -11.85
N ARG A 13 -1.36 -7.28 -11.11
CA ARG A 13 -2.21 -6.10 -11.21
C ARG A 13 -2.48 -5.50 -9.84
N LEU A 14 -2.63 -4.19 -9.80
CA LEU A 14 -3.15 -3.47 -8.64
C LEU A 14 -4.68 -3.39 -8.76
N VAL A 15 -5.37 -3.88 -7.74
CA VAL A 15 -6.82 -3.77 -7.62
C VAL A 15 -7.14 -2.85 -6.45
N GLU A 16 -7.64 -1.66 -6.77
CA GLU A 16 -7.98 -0.64 -5.77
C GLU A 16 -9.06 -1.17 -4.83
N GLN A 17 -8.80 -1.04 -3.53
CA GLN A 17 -9.78 -1.34 -2.50
C GLN A 17 -10.61 -0.10 -2.26
N ARG A 18 -11.87 -0.12 -2.72
CA ARG A 18 -12.85 0.88 -2.27
C ARG A 18 -13.08 0.63 -0.79
N MET A 19 -12.49 1.46 0.07
CA MET A 19 -12.80 1.43 1.49
C MET A 19 -14.29 1.78 1.62
N ALA A 20 -15.11 0.79 2.00
CA ALA A 20 -16.41 1.09 2.59
C ALA A 20 -16.11 1.95 3.81
N SER A 21 -16.54 3.20 3.77
CA SER A 21 -16.38 4.18 4.84
C SER A 21 -16.76 3.55 6.18
N SER A 22 -15.76 3.10 6.92
CA SER A 22 -15.94 2.72 8.32
C SER A 22 -16.28 4.00 9.06
N GLU A 23 -17.44 4.05 9.72
CA GLU A 23 -18.03 5.22 10.41
C GLU A 23 -17.12 5.89 11.48
N LYS A 24 -15.87 5.45 11.64
CA LYS A 24 -14.89 5.99 12.59
C LYS A 24 -13.57 6.42 11.97
N ALA A 25 -13.37 6.23 10.66
CA ALA A 25 -12.21 6.75 9.94
C ALA A 25 -12.66 7.89 9.04
N ASN A 26 -12.00 9.05 9.13
CA ASN A 26 -12.22 10.12 8.15
C ASN A 26 -12.03 9.52 6.74
N PRO A 27 -13.00 9.65 5.82
CA PRO A 27 -13.00 9.00 4.49
C PRO A 27 -11.87 9.42 3.54
N ALA A 28 -10.93 10.24 3.98
CA ALA A 28 -9.90 10.82 3.15
C ALA A 28 -8.53 10.23 3.51
N ASP A 29 -7.68 10.10 2.50
CA ASP A 29 -6.22 10.22 2.59
C ASP A 29 -5.35 8.96 2.61
N VAL A 30 -5.91 7.73 2.66
CA VAL A 30 -5.13 6.51 2.35
C VAL A 30 -5.77 5.78 1.19
N THR A 31 -5.01 5.62 0.11
CA THR A 31 -5.43 4.78 -1.03
C THR A 31 -4.74 3.44 -0.92
N GLU A 32 -5.52 2.36 -0.90
CA GLU A 32 -5.00 0.99 -0.82
C GLU A 32 -5.31 0.18 -2.07
N TRP A 33 -4.34 -0.63 -2.48
CA TRP A 33 -4.49 -1.60 -3.57
C TRP A 33 -4.06 -2.98 -3.12
N ILE A 34 -4.74 -4.01 -3.62
CA ILE A 34 -4.27 -5.39 -3.53
C ILE A 34 -3.43 -5.69 -4.76
N ILE A 35 -2.27 -6.32 -4.55
CA ILE A 35 -1.47 -6.91 -5.63
C ILE A 35 -2.03 -8.30 -5.89
N VAL A 36 -2.57 -8.54 -7.08
CA VAL A 36 -3.05 -9.85 -7.52
C VAL A 36 -2.17 -10.40 -8.62
N ASN A 37 -1.93 -11.71 -8.60
CA ASN A 37 -1.22 -12.39 -9.68
C ASN A 37 -2.12 -12.60 -10.91
N LYS A 38 -1.55 -13.14 -11.99
CA LYS A 38 -2.28 -13.51 -13.21
C LYS A 38 -3.46 -14.47 -13.01
N ASN A 39 -3.42 -15.28 -11.95
CA ASN A 39 -4.47 -16.24 -11.58
C ASN A 39 -5.55 -15.60 -10.69
N GLY A 40 -5.36 -14.35 -10.24
CA GLY A 40 -6.23 -13.66 -9.30
C GLY A 40 -5.87 -13.87 -7.82
N ASP A 41 -4.81 -14.61 -7.51
CA ASP A 41 -4.39 -14.81 -6.12
C ASP A 41 -3.77 -13.54 -5.56
N LYS A 42 -4.14 -13.20 -4.32
CA LYS A 42 -3.51 -12.12 -3.56
C LYS A 42 -2.03 -12.45 -3.36
N LYS A 43 -1.14 -11.51 -3.69
CA LYS A 43 0.31 -11.55 -3.39
C LYS A 43 0.69 -10.66 -2.23
N GLY A 44 -0.05 -9.56 -2.05
CA GLY A 44 0.20 -8.56 -1.02
C GLY A 44 -0.71 -7.36 -1.20
N ARG A 45 -0.35 -6.25 -0.58
CA ARG A 45 -1.05 -4.97 -0.76
C ARG A 45 -0.09 -3.79 -0.72
N VAL A 46 -0.51 -2.68 -1.31
CA VAL A 46 0.20 -1.40 -1.29
C VAL A 46 -0.73 -0.36 -0.71
N ALA A 47 -0.22 0.46 0.21
CA ALA A 47 -0.90 1.61 0.75
C ALA A 47 -0.12 2.88 0.39
N LEU A 48 -0.84 3.87 -0.13
CA LEU A 48 -0.35 5.22 -0.36
C LEU A 48 -0.93 6.15 0.70
N PHE A 49 -0.06 6.77 1.47
CA PHE A 49 -0.38 7.83 2.42
C PHE A 49 0.04 9.16 1.80
N ASN A 50 -0.82 10.17 1.89
CA ASN A 50 -0.54 11.53 1.44
C ASN A 50 -0.07 12.41 2.62
N GLN A 51 0.26 13.67 2.37
CA GLN A 51 0.77 14.61 3.39
C GLN A 51 -0.17 14.80 4.59
N PHE A 52 -1.47 14.54 4.42
CA PHE A 52 -2.48 14.67 5.47
C PHE A 52 -2.57 13.41 6.35
N THR A 53 -2.19 12.24 5.82
CA THR A 53 -2.16 10.96 6.56
C THR A 53 -0.79 10.48 6.97
N THR A 54 0.27 11.01 6.36
CA THR A 54 1.63 10.67 6.77
C THR A 54 1.89 11.27 8.15
N ARG A 55 2.66 10.60 9.02
CA ARG A 55 3.04 11.20 10.33
C ARG A 55 3.64 12.58 10.05
N ARG A 56 3.17 13.60 10.78
CA ARG A 56 3.66 15.00 10.68
C ARG A 56 5.19 15.17 10.81
N SER A 57 5.90 14.14 11.25
CA SER A 57 7.35 14.09 11.35
C SER A 57 8.09 13.77 10.05
N TYR A 58 7.40 13.30 9.00
CA TYR A 58 8.04 13.08 7.71
C TYR A 58 8.03 14.39 6.91
N CYS A 59 9.20 14.79 6.41
CA CYS A 59 9.36 16.00 5.62
C CYS A 59 8.97 15.82 4.14
N VAL A 60 8.12 14.85 3.81
CA VAL A 60 7.74 14.51 2.43
C VAL A 60 6.22 14.44 2.24
N ASN A 61 5.77 14.60 1.00
CA ASN A 61 4.33 14.59 0.67
C ASN A 61 3.67 13.21 0.64
N TYR A 62 4.44 12.13 0.43
CA TYR A 62 3.88 10.79 0.25
C TYR A 62 4.70 9.73 0.97
N ARG A 63 4.00 8.70 1.44
CA ARG A 63 4.61 7.44 1.89
C ARG A 63 3.92 6.27 1.19
N ILE A 64 4.74 5.37 0.67
CA ILE A 64 4.30 4.17 -0.03
C ILE A 64 4.77 2.99 0.82
N THR A 65 3.83 2.19 1.30
CA THR A 65 4.13 1.00 2.10
C THR A 65 3.57 -0.23 1.40
N GLN A 66 4.43 -1.22 1.20
CA GLN A 66 4.05 -2.52 0.64
C GLN A 66 4.07 -3.58 1.73
N PHE A 67 3.06 -4.44 1.70
CA PHE A 67 2.89 -5.54 2.62
C PHE A 67 2.88 -6.86 1.87
N ASP A 68 3.51 -7.88 2.44
CA ASP A 68 3.36 -9.26 1.99
C ASP A 68 1.95 -9.82 2.33
N ASN A 69 1.70 -11.07 1.93
CA ASN A 69 0.45 -11.76 2.23
C ASN A 69 0.21 -12.03 3.73
N SER A 70 1.28 -12.07 4.52
CA SER A 70 1.21 -12.24 5.97
C SER A 70 0.94 -10.92 6.70
N GLY A 71 0.95 -9.79 5.99
CA GLY A 71 0.74 -8.46 6.54
C GLY A 71 2.02 -7.80 7.05
N ASN A 72 3.19 -8.39 6.81
CA ASN A 72 4.47 -7.77 7.17
C ASN A 72 4.83 -6.67 6.16
N VAL A 73 5.41 -5.58 6.65
CA VAL A 73 5.96 -4.53 5.78
C VAL A 73 7.21 -5.05 5.10
N VAL A 74 7.23 -5.01 3.78
CA VAL A 74 8.38 -5.41 2.95
C VAL A 74 9.01 -4.23 2.19
N VAL A 75 8.26 -3.14 2.01
CA VAL A 75 8.79 -1.88 1.49
C VAL A 75 8.16 -0.74 2.27
N ASP A 76 8.98 0.24 2.66
CA ASP A 76 8.51 1.50 3.19
C ASP A 76 9.32 2.65 2.57
N ARG A 77 8.66 3.47 1.76
CA ARG A 77 9.32 4.51 0.97
C ARG A 77 8.66 5.86 1.20
N LEU A 78 9.48 6.87 1.44
CA LEU A 78 9.11 8.28 1.46
C LEU A 78 9.34 8.90 0.08
N ALA A 79 8.41 9.73 -0.38
CA ALA A 79 8.48 10.37 -1.70
C ALA A 79 7.88 11.78 -1.67
N GLU A 80 8.54 12.74 -2.32
CA GLU A 80 8.03 14.11 -2.49
C GLU A 80 6.97 14.21 -3.59
N SER A 81 7.02 13.29 -4.55
CA SER A 81 6.13 13.21 -5.71
C SER A 81 5.85 11.74 -6.07
N LEU A 82 4.74 11.49 -6.77
CA LEU A 82 4.32 10.17 -7.27
C LEU A 82 4.79 9.92 -8.70
#